data_AF-A0A7D9E0R3-F1
#
_entry.id   AF-A0A7D9E0R3-F1
#
_cell.length_a   1.000
_cell.length_b   1.000
_cell.length_c   1.000
_cell.angle_alpha   90.00
_cell.angle_beta   90.00
_cell.angle_gamma   90.00
#
_symmetry.space_group_name_H-M   'P 1'
#
loop_
_entity.id
_entity.type
_entity.pdbx_description
1 polymer ?
#
loop_
_entity_poly.entity_id
_entity_poly.type
_entity_poly.pdbx_seq_one_letter_code
_entity_poly.pdbx_strand_id
1 'polypeptide(L)'
;MKCRKCNSDVLESFRFCHLCGTVLSVELQKTNGSNVSDSTSSQCGKFTTSTISNTPPGPPSQPKTPILSFNEFRKRKSDERVQHAAKKKEKNPPKEVLIGIGIMTLTKGELKPMKGKAKMVRVSTTIRKLELLKVSYEKHCAHD
;
A
#
# COMPACT_ATOMS: atom_id res chain seq x y z
N MET A 1 31.37 -12.63 -4.78
CA MET A 1 32.11 -12.65 -3.48
C MET A 1 31.40 -13.59 -2.51
N LYS A 2 32.09 -14.16 -1.50
CA LYS A 2 31.42 -14.83 -0.37
C LYS A 2 31.47 -13.98 0.89
N CYS A 3 30.38 -13.96 1.66
CA CYS A 3 30.35 -13.27 2.94
C CYS A 3 31.24 -13.99 3.97
N ARG A 4 32.18 -13.28 4.60
CA ARG A 4 33.07 -13.86 5.63
C ARG A 4 32.34 -14.38 6.88
N LYS A 5 31.11 -13.91 7.13
CA LYS A 5 30.34 -14.29 8.34
C LYS A 5 29.41 -15.48 8.11
N CYS A 6 28.67 -15.51 7.00
CA CYS A 6 27.68 -16.57 6.73
C CYS A 6 28.00 -17.42 5.50
N ASN A 7 29.12 -17.16 4.83
CA ASN A 7 29.62 -17.88 3.66
C ASN A 7 28.68 -17.93 2.44
N SER A 8 27.63 -17.10 2.43
CA SER A 8 26.70 -17.00 1.31
C SER A 8 27.32 -16.26 0.14
N ASP A 9 26.88 -16.59 -1.07
CA ASP A 9 27.26 -15.86 -2.28
C ASP A 9 26.62 -14.48 -2.27
N VAL A 10 27.42 -13.44 -2.48
CA VAL A 10 26.98 -12.05 -2.56
C VAL A 10 27.54 -11.42 -3.83
N LEU A 11 26.67 -10.68 -4.53
CA LEU A 11 27.06 -9.92 -5.72
C LEU A 11 28.04 -8.80 -5.34
N GLU A 12 29.01 -8.55 -6.20
CA GLU A 12 30.12 -7.63 -5.97
C GLU A 12 29.71 -6.16 -5.81
N SER A 13 28.52 -5.79 -6.31
CA SER A 13 27.93 -4.47 -6.17
C SER A 13 27.31 -4.17 -4.79
N PHE A 14 27.18 -5.16 -3.91
CA PHE A 14 26.60 -4.94 -2.58
C PHE A 14 27.65 -4.55 -1.53
N ARG A 15 27.39 -3.45 -0.82
CA ARG A 15 28.18 -3.02 0.34
C ARG A 15 27.98 -3.87 1.59
N PHE A 16 26.95 -4.71 1.62
CA PHE A 16 26.62 -5.58 2.76
C PHE A 16 26.05 -6.91 2.29
N CYS A 17 26.24 -7.95 3.10
CA CYS A 17 25.61 -9.24 2.88
C CYS A 17 24.09 -9.14 3.09
N HIS A 18 23.31 -9.52 2.10
CA HIS A 18 21.85 -9.49 2.15
C HIS A 18 21.24 -10.49 3.14
N LEU A 19 22.00 -11.50 3.60
CA LEU A 19 21.52 -12.49 4.58
C LEU A 19 21.85 -12.14 6.02
N CYS A 20 23.10 -11.73 6.30
CA CYS A 20 23.56 -11.51 7.68
C CYS A 20 23.90 -10.05 8.01
N GLY A 21 23.73 -9.12 7.06
CA GLY A 21 23.99 -7.70 7.23
C GLY A 21 25.47 -7.33 7.41
N THR A 22 26.39 -8.28 7.21
CA THR A 22 27.83 -8.02 7.38
C THR A 22 28.33 -7.12 6.26
N VAL A 23 28.97 -6.02 6.62
CA VAL A 23 29.60 -5.10 5.68
C VAL A 23 30.67 -5.84 4.88
N LEU A 24 30.59 -5.76 3.56
CA LEU A 24 31.57 -6.30 2.64
C LEU A 24 32.45 -5.12 2.26
N SER A 25 33.67 -5.05 2.80
CA SER A 25 34.59 -3.95 2.53
C SER A 25 34.87 -3.87 1.03
N VAL A 26 34.33 -2.85 0.37
CA VAL A 26 34.69 -2.50 -1.01
C VAL A 26 35.76 -1.44 -0.91
N GLU A 27 37.00 -1.85 -1.09
CA GLU A 27 38.16 -0.97 -1.17
C GLU A 27 38.45 -0.71 -2.65
N LEU A 28 37.97 0.41 -3.16
CA LEU A 28 38.50 1.03 -4.37
C LEU A 28 38.69 2.51 -4.08
N GLN A 29 39.96 2.87 -3.84
CA GLN A 29 40.40 4.22 -3.54
C GLN A 29 40.77 5.02 -4.82
N LYS A 30 40.71 6.35 -4.65
CA LYS A 30 41.25 7.50 -5.44
C LYS A 30 40.24 8.10 -6.43
N THR A 31 39.84 9.38 -6.31
CA THR A 31 40.66 10.58 -6.03
C THR A 31 39.96 11.70 -5.23
N ASN A 32 40.75 12.33 -4.34
CA ASN A 32 40.78 13.75 -3.92
C ASN A 32 39.71 14.35 -2.98
N GLY A 33 40.09 14.46 -1.69
CA GLY A 33 40.16 15.75 -0.98
C GLY A 33 38.97 16.22 -0.14
N SER A 34 38.95 15.86 1.15
CA SER A 34 38.86 16.82 2.28
C SER A 34 38.77 16.07 3.62
N ASN A 35 39.64 16.45 4.55
CA ASN A 35 39.72 15.96 5.92
C ASN A 35 38.41 16.18 6.68
N VAL A 36 37.82 15.13 7.26
CA VAL A 36 37.05 15.26 8.51
C VAL A 36 37.32 14.03 9.37
N SER A 37 37.72 14.35 10.59
CA SER A 37 38.16 13.48 11.66
C SER A 37 37.10 12.47 12.11
N ASP A 38 37.64 11.35 12.55
CA ASP A 38 37.09 10.34 13.44
C ASP A 38 35.97 10.83 14.37
N SER A 39 34.80 10.20 14.28
CA SER A 39 33.74 10.25 15.30
C SER A 39 32.86 9.03 15.11
N THR A 40 33.27 7.95 15.77
CA THR A 40 32.46 6.80 16.13
C THR A 40 31.10 7.22 16.69
N SER A 41 30.02 7.09 15.92
CA SER A 41 28.69 6.84 16.49
C SER A 41 27.84 6.00 15.55
N SER A 42 27.74 4.72 15.86
CA SER A 42 26.63 3.86 15.42
C SER A 42 26.46 2.80 16.50
N GLN A 43 25.88 3.29 17.60
CA GLN A 43 25.36 2.49 18.68
C GLN A 43 24.21 1.63 18.14
N CYS A 44 24.55 0.43 17.66
CA CYS A 44 23.59 -0.66 17.53
C CYS A 44 23.87 -1.63 18.69
N GLY A 45 22.85 -1.84 19.53
CA GLY A 45 22.95 -2.45 20.85
C GLY A 45 23.70 -3.76 20.89
N LYS A 46 24.74 -3.80 21.73
CA LYS A 46 25.34 -5.03 22.22
C LYS A 46 24.29 -5.76 23.05
N PHE A 47 23.85 -6.94 22.61
CA PHE A 47 23.14 -7.87 23.48
C PHE A 47 24.14 -8.42 24.48
N THR A 48 24.11 -7.88 25.70
CA THR A 48 24.79 -8.49 26.85
C THR A 48 24.00 -9.71 27.27
N THR A 49 24.60 -10.89 27.15
CA THR A 49 24.20 -12.08 27.90
C THR A 49 24.47 -11.84 29.38
N SER A 50 23.46 -11.39 30.13
CA SER A 50 23.49 -11.33 31.58
C SER A 50 22.78 -12.54 32.16
N THR A 51 23.59 -13.56 32.46
CA THR A 51 23.36 -14.45 33.60
C THR A 51 23.51 -13.62 34.88
N ILE A 52 22.53 -13.68 35.81
CA ILE A 52 22.67 -13.71 37.29
C ILE A 52 21.29 -13.45 37.96
N SER A 53 20.76 -14.51 38.55
CA SER A 53 20.22 -14.70 39.92
C SER A 53 19.36 -13.65 40.66
N ASN A 54 18.13 -14.08 40.99
CA ASN A 54 17.41 -14.00 42.29
C ASN A 54 17.23 -12.68 43.07
N THR A 55 15.99 -12.12 43.09
CA THR A 55 15.13 -11.89 44.29
C THR A 55 13.76 -11.26 43.93
N PRO A 56 12.62 -11.63 44.58
CA PRO A 56 11.31 -10.92 44.56
C PRO A 56 11.20 -9.91 45.75
N PRO A 57 10.23 -8.95 45.86
CA PRO A 57 8.79 -9.05 45.50
C PRO A 57 8.08 -7.76 44.96
N GLY A 58 6.87 -7.92 44.38
CA GLY A 58 5.86 -6.84 44.22
C GLY A 58 5.15 -6.78 42.86
N PRO A 59 3.79 -6.78 42.79
CA PRO A 59 3.04 -6.87 41.54
C PRO A 59 2.83 -5.50 40.88
N PRO A 60 2.83 -5.46 39.53
CA PRO A 60 1.59 -5.08 38.87
C PRO A 60 1.24 -6.11 37.79
N SER A 61 0.01 -6.60 37.88
CA SER A 61 -0.66 -7.42 36.88
C SER A 61 -0.85 -6.61 35.60
N GLN A 62 0.18 -6.54 34.76
CA GLN A 62 -0.02 -6.26 33.35
C GLN A 62 -0.19 -7.59 32.62
N PRO A 63 -1.23 -7.75 31.77
CA PRO A 63 -1.39 -8.95 30.98
C PRO A 63 -0.18 -9.06 30.06
N LYS A 64 0.74 -9.96 30.42
CA LYS A 64 1.89 -10.34 29.60
C LYS A 64 1.30 -10.88 28.30
N THR A 65 1.28 -10.06 27.25
CA THR A 65 1.01 -10.59 25.91
C THR A 65 2.03 -11.69 25.68
N PRO A 66 1.60 -12.92 25.34
CA PRO A 66 2.53 -14.01 25.13
C PRO A 66 3.54 -13.57 24.07
N ILE A 67 4.83 -13.72 24.38
CA ILE A 67 5.90 -13.51 23.42
C ILE A 67 5.65 -14.53 22.32
N LEU A 68 5.07 -14.07 21.21
CA LEU A 68 4.82 -14.90 20.04
C LEU A 68 6.15 -15.47 19.56
N SER A 69 6.12 -16.70 19.07
CA SER A 69 7.26 -17.26 18.37
C SER A 69 7.64 -16.38 17.18
N PHE A 70 8.91 -16.43 16.77
CA PHE A 70 9.41 -15.62 15.65
C PHE A 70 8.58 -15.82 14.36
N ASN A 71 8.11 -17.05 14.12
CA ASN A 71 7.27 -17.38 12.97
C ASN A 71 5.88 -16.73 13.06
N GLU A 72 5.26 -16.76 14.24
CA GLU A 72 3.96 -16.09 14.47
C GLU A 72 4.08 -14.57 14.35
N PHE A 73 5.17 -13.98 14.84
CA PHE A 73 5.42 -12.55 14.67
C PHE A 73 5.56 -12.15 13.19
N ARG A 74 6.33 -12.94 12.41
CA ARG A 74 6.47 -12.72 10.97
C ARG A 74 5.13 -12.81 10.24
N LYS A 75 4.33 -13.83 10.55
CA LYS A 75 3.00 -14.02 9.97
C LYS A 75 2.07 -12.84 10.31
N ARG A 76 2.03 -12.42 11.57
CA ARG A 76 1.24 -11.24 11.97
C ARG A 76 1.66 -9.97 11.22
N LYS A 77 2.96 -9.76 11.02
CA LYS A 77 3.48 -8.62 10.25
C LYS A 77 3.26 -8.73 8.74
N SER A 78 3.17 -9.93 8.16
CA SER A 78 2.73 -10.08 6.76
C SER A 78 1.23 -9.79 6.63
N ASP A 79 0.43 -10.30 7.56
CA ASP A 79 -1.02 -10.15 7.53
C ASP A 79 -1.44 -8.69 7.74
N GLU A 80 -0.80 -7.96 8.67
CA GLU A 80 -0.96 -6.50 8.82
C GLU A 80 -0.73 -5.76 7.49
N ARG A 81 0.35 -6.10 6.77
CA ARG A 81 0.67 -5.45 5.49
C ARG A 81 -0.39 -5.73 4.42
N VAL A 82 -0.89 -6.96 4.34
CA VAL A 82 -1.96 -7.33 3.40
C VAL A 82 -3.27 -6.61 3.76
N GLN A 83 -3.63 -6.55 5.04
CA GLN A 83 -4.84 -5.86 5.49
C GLN A 83 -4.78 -4.35 5.25
N HIS A 84 -3.63 -3.70 5.48
CA HIS A 84 -3.45 -2.28 5.18
C HIS A 84 -3.52 -2.01 3.66
N ALA A 85 -2.99 -2.91 2.83
CA ALA A 85 -3.11 -2.81 1.38
C ALA A 85 -4.55 -3.00 0.88
N ALA A 86 -5.30 -3.95 1.47
CA ALA A 86 -6.69 -4.21 1.13
C ALA A 86 -7.61 -3.02 1.50
N LYS A 87 -7.45 -2.47 2.71
CA LYS A 87 -8.20 -1.28 3.18
C LYS A 87 -7.95 -0.03 2.33
N LYS A 88 -6.81 0.05 1.63
CA LYS A 88 -6.52 1.16 0.70
C LYS A 88 -7.33 1.07 -0.59
N LYS A 89 -7.75 -0.13 -1.02
CA LYS A 89 -8.49 -0.34 -2.28
C LYS A 89 -10.00 -0.11 -2.16
N GLU A 90 -10.54 -0.06 -0.95
CA GLU A 90 -12.00 -0.08 -0.71
C GLU A 90 -12.65 1.31 -0.54
N LYS A 91 -11.91 2.41 -0.77
CA LYS A 91 -12.32 3.74 -0.25
C LYS A 91 -12.92 4.77 -1.20
N ASN A 92 -13.24 4.43 -2.45
CA ASN A 92 -13.95 5.39 -3.30
C ASN A 92 -15.23 4.78 -3.85
N PRO A 93 -16.41 5.14 -3.32
CA PRO A 93 -17.66 4.84 -4.02
C PRO A 93 -17.58 5.39 -5.45
N PRO A 94 -18.16 4.70 -6.44
CA PRO A 94 -18.13 5.16 -7.82
C PRO A 94 -18.73 6.56 -7.88
N LYS A 95 -17.97 7.50 -8.45
CA LYS A 95 -18.42 8.89 -8.56
C LYS A 95 -19.67 8.93 -9.43
N GLU A 96 -20.70 9.62 -8.96
CA GLU A 96 -21.91 9.88 -9.74
C GLU A 96 -21.80 11.21 -10.47
N VAL A 97 -22.33 11.25 -11.68
CA VAL A 97 -22.40 12.44 -12.53
C VAL A 97 -23.83 12.65 -13.02
N LEU A 98 -24.21 13.91 -13.18
CA LEU A 98 -25.48 14.30 -13.77
C LEU A 98 -25.27 14.57 -15.26
N ILE A 99 -25.94 13.82 -16.13
CA ILE A 99 -25.85 13.95 -17.58
C ILE A 99 -27.20 14.38 -18.16
N GLY A 100 -27.18 15.23 -19.18
CA GLY A 100 -28.37 15.65 -19.91
C GLY A 100 -28.58 14.78 -21.15
N ILE A 101 -29.75 14.16 -21.27
CA ILE A 101 -30.11 13.26 -22.37
C ILE A 101 -31.17 13.94 -23.23
N GLY A 102 -30.83 14.24 -24.48
CA GLY A 102 -31.74 14.86 -25.44
C GLY A 102 -32.81 13.89 -25.91
N ILE A 103 -34.07 14.32 -25.87
CA ILE A 103 -35.20 13.53 -26.37
C ILE A 103 -35.32 13.74 -27.88
N MET A 104 -35.46 12.65 -28.62
CA MET A 104 -35.62 12.67 -30.08
C MET A 104 -37.04 12.26 -30.47
N THR A 105 -37.59 12.88 -31.50
CA THR A 105 -38.89 12.54 -32.07
C THR A 105 -38.73 12.18 -33.54
N LEU A 106 -39.44 11.15 -33.97
CA LEU A 106 -39.49 10.77 -35.38
C LEU A 106 -40.50 11.66 -36.11
N THR A 107 -40.02 12.48 -37.04
CA THR A 107 -40.85 13.36 -37.88
C THR A 107 -40.54 13.11 -39.34
N LYS A 108 -41.54 12.73 -40.15
CA LYS A 108 -41.37 12.43 -41.58
C LYS A 108 -40.24 11.43 -41.88
N GLY A 109 -40.05 10.43 -41.01
CA GLY A 109 -38.99 9.43 -41.13
C GLY A 109 -37.61 9.87 -40.62
N GLU A 110 -37.45 11.11 -40.16
CA GLU A 110 -36.20 11.65 -39.63
C GLU A 110 -36.28 11.82 -38.11
N LEU A 111 -35.23 11.41 -37.39
CA LEU A 111 -35.10 11.69 -35.95
C LEU A 111 -34.64 13.13 -35.74
N LYS A 112 -35.47 13.94 -35.08
CA LYS A 112 -35.16 15.34 -34.73
C LYS A 112 -35.10 15.52 -33.22
N PRO A 113 -34.09 16.24 -32.70
CA PRO A 113 -34.02 16.54 -31.28
C PRO A 113 -35.13 17.51 -30.89
N MET A 114 -35.84 17.21 -29.80
CA MET A 114 -36.79 18.12 -29.19
C MET A 114 -36.03 19.20 -28.43
N LYS A 115 -36.04 20.43 -28.95
CA LYS A 115 -35.37 21.58 -28.31
C LYS A 115 -35.95 21.80 -26.90
N GLY A 116 -35.07 21.96 -25.91
CA GLY A 116 -35.45 22.25 -24.53
C GLY A 116 -36.01 21.07 -23.72
N LYS A 117 -36.13 19.86 -24.29
CA LYS A 117 -36.68 18.69 -23.59
C LYS A 117 -35.64 17.72 -23.03
N ALA A 118 -34.37 18.13 -22.88
CA ALA A 118 -33.33 17.24 -22.34
C ALA A 118 -33.65 16.83 -20.89
N LYS A 119 -33.51 15.54 -20.57
CA LYS A 119 -33.75 14.98 -19.23
C LYS A 119 -32.43 14.75 -18.51
N MET A 120 -32.32 15.23 -17.27
CA MET A 120 -31.14 15.03 -16.46
C MET A 120 -31.21 13.69 -15.73
N VAL A 121 -30.18 12.85 -15.91
CA VAL A 121 -30.07 11.53 -15.31
C VAL A 121 -28.80 11.46 -14.47
N ARG A 122 -28.91 10.97 -13.23
CA ARG A 122 -27.73 10.68 -12.39
C ARG A 122 -27.26 9.26 -12.67
N VAL A 123 -25.99 9.10 -13.03
CA VAL A 123 -25.39 7.80 -13.34
C VAL A 123 -23.97 7.73 -12.78
N SER A 124 -23.49 6.51 -12.54
CA SER A 124 -22.08 6.31 -12.18
C SER A 124 -21.17 6.55 -13.38
N THR A 125 -19.94 7.01 -13.15
CA THR A 125 -18.95 7.22 -14.23
C THR A 125 -18.53 5.91 -14.91
N THR A 126 -18.81 4.77 -14.30
CA THR A 126 -18.46 3.43 -14.81
C THR A 126 -19.64 2.71 -15.47
N ILE A 127 -20.79 3.38 -15.62
CA ILE A 127 -22.01 2.78 -16.17
C ILE A 127 -21.79 2.28 -17.60
N ARG A 128 -22.40 1.14 -17.93
CA ARG A 128 -22.35 0.58 -19.29
C ARG A 128 -23.43 1.19 -20.18
N LYS A 129 -23.21 1.20 -21.49
CA LYS A 129 -24.13 1.77 -22.49
C LYS A 129 -25.59 1.28 -22.35
N LEU A 130 -25.79 -0.03 -22.19
CA LEU A 130 -27.12 -0.63 -22.10
C LEU A 130 -27.85 -0.23 -20.81
N GLU A 131 -27.11 -0.16 -19.70
CA GLU A 131 -27.64 0.22 -18.40
C GLU A 131 -28.00 1.71 -18.39
N LEU A 132 -27.14 2.54 -18.98
CA LEU A 132 -27.44 3.95 -19.20
C LEU A 132 -28.74 4.12 -20.01
N LEU A 133 -28.90 3.39 -21.11
CA LEU A 133 -30.11 3.46 -21.93
C LEU A 133 -31.36 3.05 -21.14
N LYS A 134 -31.27 1.99 -20.33
CA LYS A 134 -32.37 1.52 -19.47
C LYS A 134 -32.78 2.60 -18.46
N VAL A 135 -31.83 3.16 -17.72
CA VAL A 135 -32.10 4.23 -16.75
C VAL A 135 -32.69 5.46 -17.44
N SER A 136 -32.21 5.79 -18.64
CA SER A 136 -32.72 6.90 -19.43
C SER A 136 -34.18 6.70 -19.83
N TYR A 137 -34.53 5.49 -20.27
CA TYR A 137 -35.88 5.12 -20.67
C TYR A 137 -36.84 5.14 -19.47
N GLU A 138 -36.46 4.53 -18.36
CA GLU A 138 -37.24 4.56 -17.12
C GLU A 138 -37.50 6.00 -16.65
N LYS A 139 -36.47 6.86 -16.73
CA LYS A 139 -36.59 8.26 -16.33
C LYS A 139 -37.47 9.08 -17.29
N HIS A 140 -37.53 8.70 -18.56
CA HIS A 140 -38.43 9.28 -19.55
C HIS A 140 -39.89 8.91 -19.24
N CYS A 141 -40.19 7.62 -19.09
CA CYS A 141 -41.54 7.12 -18.83
C CYS A 141 -42.14 7.59 -17.49
N ALA A 142 -41.32 7.88 -16.48
CA ALA A 142 -41.79 8.31 -15.17
C ALA A 142 -42.38 9.74 -15.14
N HIS A 143 -42.21 10.53 -16.20
CA HIS A 143 -42.56 11.96 -16.22
C HIS A 143 -43.24 12.42 -17.52
N ASP A 144 -43.76 11.48 -18.32
CA ASP A 144 -44.69 11.73 -19.43
C ASP A 144 -46.12 11.41 -18.98
#